data_AF-A0A9D5GT07-F1
#
_entry.id   AF-A0A9D5GT07-F1
#
_cell.length_a   1.000
_cell.length_b   1.000
_cell.length_c   1.000
_cell.angle_alpha   90.00
_cell.angle_beta   90.00
_cell.angle_gamma   90.00
#
_symmetry.space_group_name_H-M   'P 1'
#
loop_
_entity.id
_entity.type
_entity.pdbx_description
1 polymer ?
#
loop_
_entity_poly.entity_id
_entity_poly.type
_entity_poly.pdbx_seq_one_letter_code
_entity_poly.pdbx_strand_id
1 'polypeptide(L)'
;MKKEQIQELFKQFENICYIYNGIECWSARELQKLLGYSKWENFEKVIIKAKDACRNAGEGVTNHFPDVRKTIPMPSAEYSDSTTKATKKAQRAQRYDGKRNSK
;
A
#
# COMPACT_ATOMS: atom_id res chain seq x y z
N MET A 1 20.30 -14.13 -20.59
CA MET A 1 20.48 -13.83 -19.15
C MET A 1 21.19 -15.01 -18.50
N LYS A 2 22.19 -14.82 -17.63
CA LYS A 2 22.90 -15.94 -16.99
C LYS A 2 21.99 -16.60 -15.94
N LYS A 3 21.97 -17.94 -15.87
CA LYS A 3 21.09 -18.68 -14.94
C LYS A 3 21.32 -18.29 -13.47
N GLU A 4 22.58 -18.05 -13.10
CA GLU A 4 22.98 -17.61 -11.76
C GLU A 4 22.36 -16.26 -11.37
N GLN A 5 22.25 -15.33 -12.31
CA GLN A 5 21.65 -14.02 -12.07
C GLN A 5 20.13 -14.12 -11.83
N ILE A 6 19.46 -15.06 -12.51
CA ILE A 6 18.03 -15.33 -12.27
C ILE A 6 17.82 -15.85 -10.85
N GLN A 7 18.66 -16.80 -10.43
CA GLN A 7 18.56 -17.38 -9.09
C GLN A 7 18.81 -16.36 -7.98
N GLU A 8 19.79 -15.48 -8.16
CA GLU A 8 20.09 -14.43 -7.19
C GLU A 8 18.96 -13.40 -7.11
N LEU A 9 18.44 -12.92 -8.24
CA LEU A 9 17.30 -12.00 -8.27
C LEU A 9 16.05 -12.60 -7.63
N PHE A 10 15.78 -13.88 -7.90
CA PHE A 10 14.66 -14.59 -7.30
C PHE A 10 14.81 -14.68 -5.78
N LYS A 11 16.01 -15.04 -5.30
CA LYS A 11 16.30 -15.09 -3.87
C LYS A 11 16.11 -13.74 -3.19
N GLN A 12 16.56 -12.65 -3.83
CA GLN A 12 16.37 -11.30 -3.32
C GLN A 12 14.90 -10.89 -3.29
N PHE A 13 14.11 -11.33 -4.27
CA PHE A 13 12.67 -11.10 -4.33
C PHE A 13 11.91 -11.80 -3.20
N GLU A 14 12.24 -13.05 -2.92
CA GLU A 14 11.68 -13.81 -1.80
C GLU A 14 12.09 -13.19 -0.44
N ASN A 15 13.34 -12.71 -0.32
CA ASN A 15 13.83 -12.12 0.93
C ASN A 15 13.14 -10.81 1.34
N ILE A 16 12.58 -10.06 0.39
CA ILE A 16 11.82 -8.82 0.69
C ILE A 16 10.32 -9.09 0.87
N CYS A 17 9.89 -10.34 0.75
CA CYS A 17 8.54 -10.76 1.09
C CYS A 17 8.36 -10.76 2.61
N TYR A 18 7.19 -10.34 3.07
CA TYR A 18 6.79 -10.45 4.47
C TYR A 18 5.33 -10.84 4.58
N ILE A 19 4.98 -11.54 5.65
CA ILE A 19 3.62 -11.97 5.91
C ILE A 19 2.88 -10.84 6.64
N TYR A 20 1.80 -10.34 6.05
CA TYR A 20 0.87 -9.39 6.65
C TYR A 20 -0.52 -10.02 6.73
N ASN A 21 -1.05 -10.18 7.94
CA ASN A 21 -2.34 -10.83 8.19
C ASN A 21 -2.49 -12.22 7.52
N GLY A 22 -1.40 -13.01 7.48
CA GLY A 22 -1.39 -14.33 6.85
C GLY A 22 -1.27 -14.31 5.33
N ILE A 23 -1.01 -13.14 4.73
CA ILE A 23 -0.87 -12.96 3.28
C ILE A 23 0.55 -12.47 2.98
N GLU A 24 1.20 -13.10 2.01
CA GLU A 24 2.50 -12.68 1.49
C GLU A 24 2.40 -11.31 0.80
N CYS A 25 3.23 -10.38 1.24
CA CYS A 25 3.19 -8.99 0.81
C CYS A 25 4.60 -8.50 0.47
N TRP A 26 4.65 -7.63 -0.54
CA TRP A 26 5.87 -6.92 -0.92
C TRP A 26 5.69 -5.43 -0.73
N SER A 27 6.74 -4.78 -0.22
CA SER A 27 6.81 -3.34 -0.15
C SER A 27 7.15 -2.77 -1.53
N ALA A 28 6.28 -1.92 -2.07
CA ALA A 28 6.53 -1.25 -3.35
C ALA A 28 7.86 -0.46 -3.36
N ARG A 29 8.28 0.10 -2.21
CA ARG A 29 9.57 0.81 -2.09
C ARG A 29 10.77 -0.12 -2.15
N GLU A 30 10.64 -1.36 -1.66
CA GLU A 30 11.72 -2.35 -1.72
C GLU A 30 11.78 -2.99 -3.11
N LEU A 31 10.62 -3.27 -3.69
CA LEU A 31 10.49 -3.75 -5.06
C LEU A 31 11.10 -2.78 -6.08
N GLN A 32 10.88 -1.46 -5.90
CA GLN A 32 11.48 -0.42 -6.75
C GLN A 32 13.01 -0.57 -6.80
N LYS A 33 13.65 -0.69 -5.63
CA LYS A 33 15.10 -0.79 -5.50
C LYS A 33 15.62 -2.09 -6.11
N LEU A 34 14.94 -3.20 -5.82
CA LEU A 34 15.31 -4.52 -6.33
C LEU A 34 15.26 -4.58 -7.86
N LEU A 35 14.24 -3.96 -8.47
CA LEU A 35 14.06 -3.91 -9.92
C LEU A 35 14.91 -2.81 -10.59
N GLY A 36 15.73 -2.09 -9.83
CA GLY A 36 16.67 -1.10 -10.37
C GLY A 36 16.04 0.23 -10.81
N TYR A 37 14.82 0.55 -10.34
CA TYR A 37 14.19 1.83 -10.64
C TYR A 37 14.78 2.94 -9.78
N SER A 38 15.51 3.88 -10.41
CA SER A 38 16.13 5.00 -9.72
C SER A 38 15.14 6.06 -9.22
N LYS A 39 14.07 6.33 -9.97
CA LYS A 39 13.03 7.33 -9.63
C LYS A 39 11.69 6.67 -9.30
N TRP A 40 11.07 7.09 -8.20
CA TRP A 40 9.74 6.59 -7.79
C TRP A 40 8.67 6.84 -8.86
N GLU A 41 8.68 8.01 -9.50
CA GLU A 41 7.72 8.39 -10.56
C GLU A 41 7.66 7.39 -11.71
N ASN A 42 8.79 6.76 -12.05
CA ASN A 42 8.85 5.75 -13.10
C ASN A 42 8.24 4.43 -12.62
N PHE A 43 8.52 4.05 -11.37
CA PHE A 43 7.99 2.83 -10.78
C PHE A 43 6.49 2.94 -10.45
N GLU A 44 6.01 4.12 -10.07
CA GLU A 44 4.60 4.39 -9.84
C GLU A 44 3.76 4.13 -11.11
N LYS A 45 4.28 4.49 -12.29
CA LYS A 45 3.62 4.14 -13.57
C LYS A 45 3.49 2.63 -13.77
N VAL A 46 4.47 1.85 -13.32
CA VAL A 46 4.42 0.37 -13.38
C VAL A 46 3.35 -0.16 -12.43
N ILE A 47 3.27 0.38 -11.21
CA ILE A 47 2.23 0.02 -10.24
C ILE A 47 0.83 0.33 -10.81
N ILE A 48 0.65 1.50 -11.44
CA ILE A 48 -0.63 1.88 -12.06
C ILE A 48 -1.02 0.86 -13.14
N LYS A 49 -0.08 0.49 -14.03
CA LYS A 49 -0.33 -0.54 -15.06
C LYS A 49 -0.68 -1.90 -14.44
N ALA A 50 -0.04 -2.28 -13.34
CA ALA A 50 -0.35 -3.52 -12.64
C ALA A 50 -1.77 -3.49 -12.03
N LYS A 51 -2.18 -2.35 -11.46
CA LYS A 51 -3.55 -2.15 -10.98
C LYS A 51 -4.58 -2.26 -12.11
N ASP A 52 -4.30 -1.66 -13.26
CA ASP A 52 -5.17 -1.76 -14.43
C ASP A 52 -5.25 -3.21 -14.95
N ALA A 53 -4.14 -3.94 -14.95
CA ALA A 53 -4.13 -5.36 -15.28
C ALA A 53 -5.00 -6.20 -14.32
N CYS A 54 -4.92 -5.96 -13.00
CA CYS A 54 -5.81 -6.61 -12.03
C CYS A 54 -7.28 -6.30 -12.32
N ARG A 55 -7.61 -5.03 -12.60
CA ARG A 55 -8.98 -4.64 -12.95
C ARG A 55 -9.46 -5.36 -14.22
N ASN A 56 -8.60 -5.44 -15.24
CA ASN A 56 -8.93 -6.12 -16.50
C ASN A 56 -9.10 -7.63 -16.33
N ALA A 57 -8.40 -8.23 -15.34
CA ALA A 57 -8.58 -9.63 -14.96
C ALA A 57 -9.85 -9.88 -14.12
N GLY A 58 -10.62 -8.84 -13.78
CA GLY A 58 -11.80 -8.94 -12.92
C GLY A 58 -11.48 -8.96 -11.43
N GLU A 59 -10.23 -8.74 -11.04
CA GLU A 59 -9.78 -8.77 -9.66
C GLU A 59 -9.88 -7.40 -8.98
N GLY A 60 -10.22 -7.43 -7.69
CA GLY A 60 -10.33 -6.23 -6.87
C GLY A 60 -8.96 -5.60 -6.59
N VAL A 61 -8.66 -4.46 -7.21
CA VAL A 61 -7.38 -3.74 -7.03
C VAL A 61 -7.03 -3.49 -5.55
N THR A 62 -8.03 -3.24 -4.70
CA THR A 62 -7.85 -3.01 -3.26
C THR A 62 -7.39 -4.24 -2.49
N ASN A 63 -7.61 -5.45 -3.02
CA ASN A 63 -7.20 -6.70 -2.40
C ASN A 63 -5.71 -6.97 -2.63
N HIS A 64 -5.19 -6.52 -3.78
CA HIS A 64 -3.79 -6.74 -4.17
C HIS A 64 -2.88 -5.54 -3.87
N PHE A 65 -3.43 -4.34 -3.81
CA PHE A 65 -2.69 -3.10 -3.53
C PHE A 65 -3.29 -2.35 -2.33
N PRO A 66 -3.24 -2.94 -1.11
CA PRO A 66 -3.65 -2.25 0.10
C PRO A 66 -2.72 -1.05 0.38
N ASP A 67 -3.29 0.06 0.84
CA ASP A 67 -2.53 1.24 1.22
C ASP A 67 -1.96 1.05 2.62
N VAL A 68 -0.79 0.40 2.70
CA VAL A 68 -0.12 0.07 3.96
C VAL A 68 0.96 1.11 4.24
N ARG A 69 0.73 1.99 5.23
CA ARG A 69 1.78 2.85 5.76
C ARG A 69 2.63 2.01 6.72
N LYS A 70 3.94 1.84 6.45
CA LYS A 70 4.87 1.33 7.48
C LYS A 70 4.80 2.32 8.64
N THR A 71 4.21 1.94 9.76
CA THR A 71 4.30 2.69 11.01
C THR A 71 5.72 2.54 11.50
N ILE A 72 6.57 3.52 11.20
CA ILE A 72 7.87 3.62 11.85
C ILE A 72 7.55 3.95 13.32
N PRO A 73 8.06 3.20 14.31
CA PRO A 73 8.01 3.68 15.68
C PRO A 73 8.78 5.00 15.73
N MET A 74 8.05 6.11 15.78
CA MET A 74 8.62 7.45 15.88
C MET A 74 9.41 7.57 17.18
N PRO A 75 10.71 7.95 17.16
CA PRO A 75 11.26 8.68 18.30
C PRO A 75 10.60 10.07 18.28
N SER A 76 9.98 10.43 19.40
CA SER A 76 9.33 11.72 19.65
C SER A 76 10.04 12.92 19.02
N ALA A 77 9.52 13.45 17.91
CA ALA A 77 9.62 14.86 17.56
C ALA A 77 8.60 15.18 16.46
N GLU A 78 7.73 16.14 16.78
CA GLU A 78 6.73 16.75 15.94
C GLU A 78 7.23 17.09 14.53
N TYR A 79 6.47 16.69 13.51
CA TYR A 79 6.21 17.54 12.36
C TYR A 79 4.86 17.14 11.75
N SER A 80 3.89 18.04 11.86
CA SER A 80 2.57 17.91 11.26
C SER A 80 2.65 18.32 9.80
N ASP A 81 2.78 17.37 8.88
CA ASP A 81 2.44 17.61 7.49
C ASP A 81 1.29 16.71 7.04
N SER A 82 0.16 17.38 6.86
CA SER A 82 -1.10 16.86 6.36
C SER A 82 -0.92 16.42 4.91
N THR A 83 -0.89 15.11 4.67
CA THR A 83 -1.26 14.58 3.35
C THR A 83 -2.24 13.43 3.51
N THR A 84 -3.49 13.82 3.27
CA THR A 84 -4.74 13.07 3.24
C THR A 84 -4.60 11.67 2.65
N LYS A 85 -5.15 10.69 3.39
CA LYS A 85 -5.91 9.48 2.96
C LYS A 85 -5.72 8.35 3.99
N ALA A 86 -6.68 7.54 4.42
CA ALA A 86 -8.14 7.58 4.58
C ALA A 86 -8.46 6.25 5.29
N THR A 87 -9.19 6.24 6.41
CA THR A 87 -9.53 4.99 7.13
C THR A 87 -11.01 4.92 7.56
N LYS A 88 -11.69 3.93 6.97
CA LYS A 88 -12.70 2.98 7.46
C LYS A 88 -13.79 3.44 8.47
N LYS A 89 -15.02 3.55 7.94
CA LYS A 89 -16.31 3.07 8.48
C LYS A 89 -16.57 3.31 10.00
N ALA A 90 -17.20 4.42 10.32
CA ALA A 90 -17.94 4.58 11.58
C ALA A 90 -19.43 4.22 11.37
N GLN A 91 -19.82 3.15 12.05
CA GLN A 91 -21.14 2.87 12.66
C GLN A 91 -22.43 3.20 11.91
N ARG A 92 -23.13 2.10 11.60
CA ARG A 92 -24.58 1.98 11.43
C ARG A 92 -25.35 2.87 12.42
N ALA A 93 -26.24 3.66 11.86
CA ALA A 93 -27.23 4.53 12.49
C ALA A 93 -27.93 3.93 13.73
N GLN A 94 -28.01 4.74 14.78
CA GLN A 94 -29.20 4.91 15.61
C GLN A 94 -29.37 6.43 15.78
N ARG A 95 -30.22 7.04 14.95
CA ARG A 95 -31.61 7.42 15.24
C ARG A 95 -31.72 8.83 15.88
N TYR A 96 -32.39 9.70 15.11
CA TYR A 96 -33.30 10.79 15.49
C TYR A 96 -32.72 11.92 16.38
N ASP A 97 -32.39 13.09 15.83
CA ASP A 97 -33.30 14.15 15.36
C ASP A 97 -34.20 14.71 16.48
N GLY A 98 -34.03 16.01 16.79
CA GLY A 98 -35.02 16.80 17.49
C GLY A 98 -34.56 17.47 18.79
N LYS A 99 -34.13 18.74 18.68
CA LYS A 99 -34.50 19.91 19.52
C LYS A 99 -33.57 21.07 19.14
N ARG A 100 -33.92 21.85 18.10
CA ARG A 100 -34.74 23.07 18.20
C ARG A 100 -34.45 23.88 19.46
N ASN A 101 -33.60 24.88 19.27
CA ASN A 101 -33.88 26.30 19.54
C ASN A 101 -35.15 26.57 20.38
N SER A 102 -34.98 27.18 21.55
CA SER A 102 -35.98 28.07 22.15
C SER A 102 -35.44 28.78 23.40
N LYS A 103 -35.39 30.11 23.27
CA LYS A 103 -35.35 31.19 24.29
C LYS A 103 -34.00 31.53 24.92
#